data_AF-A0A7S1ULU8-F1
#
_entry.id   AF-A0A7S1ULU8-F1
#
_cell.length_a   1.000
_cell.length_b   1.000
_cell.length_c   1.000
_cell.angle_alpha   90.00
_cell.angle_beta   90.00
_cell.angle_gamma   90.00
#
_symmetry.space_group_name_H-M   'P 1'
#
loop_
_entity.id
_entity.type
_entity.pdbx_description
1 polymer ?
#
loop_
_entity_poly.entity_id
_entity_poly.type
_entity_poly.pdbx_seq_one_letter_code
_entity_poly.pdbx_strand_id
1 'polypeptide(L)'
;TYKEEGDLFVNFNRMTGINVETNEGADTVAIVQTSGNGNGQTWLRHKLVKGRNAYFKIGDGSMLVVSVCELDTSSVVGYANVAVYKLGDDPPCQSSSWPAYDGDLADDLVGYYRFDGDYSDGSGNNYDAFVGGGSPAFINDGAIGQALSLNGVDDFASLPDVPDLDFGTDNFTMTFWYRVSDDQESDPVVIGNKNWNSGANQGWVVSANYGPGSNGDDLAINLGDENGKRADVSKAIDVAFDTWMFVAVRVERGSTMTLMRGIGNELTYQEDSLASFPGSLTSSMNINIGQDGTGTYADT
;
A
#
# COMPACT_ATOMS: atom_id res chain seq x y z
N THR A 1 -43.59 -6.11 3.66
CA THR A 1 -43.87 -5.13 2.60
C THR A 1 -42.59 -4.91 1.84
N TYR A 2 -42.50 -5.42 0.62
CA TYR A 2 -41.33 -5.21 -0.25
C TYR A 2 -41.23 -3.70 -0.55
N LYS A 3 -40.12 -3.06 -0.19
CA LYS A 3 -39.79 -1.73 -0.69
C LYS A 3 -39.14 -1.94 -2.05
N GLU A 4 -39.79 -1.45 -3.09
CA GLU A 4 -39.27 -1.45 -4.46
C GLU A 4 -37.87 -0.79 -4.50
N GLU A 5 -37.00 -1.33 -5.36
CA GLU A 5 -35.71 -0.71 -5.70
C GLU A 5 -35.97 0.68 -6.27
N GLY A 6 -35.56 1.70 -5.52
CA GLY A 6 -35.66 3.09 -5.94
C GLY A 6 -34.39 3.52 -6.66
N ASP A 7 -34.54 4.29 -7.74
CA ASP A 7 -33.42 4.96 -8.38
C ASP A 7 -32.81 6.00 -7.41
N LEU A 8 -31.48 6.09 -7.42
CA LEU A 8 -30.73 7.06 -6.62
C LEU A 8 -30.33 8.25 -7.51
N PHE A 9 -30.71 9.45 -7.09
CA PHE A 9 -30.33 10.69 -7.77
C PHE A 9 -29.44 11.55 -6.87
N VAL A 10 -28.42 12.17 -7.47
CA VAL A 10 -27.55 13.15 -6.81
C VAL A 10 -28.04 14.54 -7.15
N ASN A 11 -28.36 15.33 -6.12
CA ASN A 11 -28.73 16.73 -6.26
C ASN A 11 -27.66 17.63 -5.60
N PHE A 12 -27.36 18.75 -6.25
CA PHE A 12 -26.37 19.74 -5.84
C PHE A 12 -27.05 21.10 -5.63
N ASN A 13 -26.93 21.67 -4.43
CA ASN A 13 -27.47 22.99 -4.13
C ASN A 13 -26.34 23.98 -3.81
N ARG A 14 -26.27 25.10 -4.53
CA ARG A 14 -25.26 26.15 -4.35
C ARG A 14 -25.90 27.46 -3.90
N MET A 15 -25.21 28.16 -2.99
CA MET A 15 -25.54 29.52 -2.54
C MET A 15 -25.17 30.59 -3.59
N THR A 16 -25.64 30.49 -4.84
CA THR A 16 -25.58 31.58 -5.82
C THR A 16 -26.78 31.53 -6.77
N GLY A 17 -27.60 32.59 -6.82
CA GLY A 17 -28.75 32.71 -7.73
C GLY A 17 -30.10 32.90 -7.02
N ILE A 18 -31.21 32.62 -7.72
CA ILE A 18 -32.57 32.70 -7.15
C ILE A 18 -32.66 31.70 -5.97
N ASN A 19 -33.18 32.15 -4.82
CA ASN A 19 -33.24 31.41 -3.53
C ASN A 19 -31.95 31.36 -2.68
N VAL A 20 -31.07 32.37 -2.76
CA VAL A 20 -29.91 32.54 -1.85
C VAL A 20 -30.24 32.63 -0.35
N GLU A 21 -31.52 32.85 0.01
CA GLU A 21 -31.97 32.96 1.39
C GLU A 21 -32.36 31.60 2.02
N THR A 22 -32.43 30.53 1.22
CA THR A 22 -32.65 29.17 1.74
C THR A 22 -31.36 28.62 2.34
N ASN A 23 -31.21 28.74 3.66
CA ASN A 23 -30.07 28.24 4.43
C ASN A 23 -30.05 26.69 4.55
N GLU A 24 -31.09 26.01 4.08
CA GLU A 24 -31.15 24.55 4.01
C GLU A 24 -30.42 24.01 2.75
N GLY A 25 -29.15 23.63 2.90
CA GLY A 25 -28.46 22.77 1.93
C GLY A 25 -27.35 23.40 1.10
N ALA A 26 -26.81 24.56 1.50
CA ALA A 26 -25.65 25.16 0.86
C ALA A 26 -24.42 24.22 0.89
N ASP A 27 -23.79 24.01 -0.27
CA ASP A 27 -22.60 23.16 -0.46
C ASP A 27 -22.81 21.71 0.01
N THR A 28 -24.04 21.21 -0.15
CA THR A 28 -24.38 19.81 0.18
C THR A 28 -24.67 19.00 -1.06
N VAL A 29 -24.25 17.72 -1.04
CA VAL A 29 -24.84 16.70 -1.89
C VAL A 29 -26.00 16.07 -1.15
N ALA A 30 -27.14 16.03 -1.84
CA ALA A 30 -28.32 15.32 -1.41
C ALA A 30 -28.53 14.10 -2.29
N ILE A 31 -28.59 12.92 -1.66
CA ILE A 31 -29.04 11.70 -2.34
C ILE A 31 -30.54 11.61 -2.14
N VAL A 32 -31.28 11.58 -3.24
CA VAL A 32 -32.73 11.41 -3.25
C VAL A 32 -33.02 9.98 -3.68
N GLN A 33 -33.67 9.22 -2.81
CA GLN A 33 -34.23 7.93 -3.17
C GLN A 33 -35.68 8.15 -3.60
N THR A 34 -36.03 7.76 -4.82
CA THR A 34 -37.42 7.77 -5.26
C THR A 34 -38.11 6.47 -4.84
N SER A 35 -39.39 6.57 -4.50
CA SER A 35 -40.27 5.40 -4.54
C SER A 35 -40.79 5.23 -5.97
N GLY A 36 -41.25 4.03 -6.35
CA GLY A 36 -41.86 3.75 -7.67
C GLY A 36 -43.04 4.65 -8.05
N ASN A 37 -43.51 5.49 -7.11
CA ASN A 37 -44.59 6.46 -7.28
C ASN A 37 -44.10 7.89 -7.59
N GLY A 38 -42.79 8.10 -7.82
CA GLY A 38 -42.22 9.41 -8.14
C GLY A 38 -42.08 10.39 -6.95
N ASN A 39 -42.45 9.96 -5.75
CA ASN A 39 -42.20 10.71 -4.52
C ASN A 39 -40.77 10.43 -4.04
N GLY A 40 -39.90 11.44 -4.10
CA GLY A 40 -38.54 11.40 -3.57
C GLY A 40 -38.47 12.02 -2.17
N GLN A 41 -37.77 11.35 -1.25
CA GLN A 41 -37.38 11.96 0.03
C GLN A 41 -35.87 12.17 0.03
N THR A 42 -35.42 13.34 0.49
CA THR A 42 -34.01 13.63 0.71
C THR A 42 -33.48 12.69 1.78
N TRP A 43 -32.62 11.76 1.39
CA TRP A 43 -32.11 10.72 2.27
C TRP A 43 -30.82 11.14 2.99
N LEU A 44 -30.09 12.10 2.42
CA LEU A 44 -28.86 12.64 3.00
C LEU A 44 -28.74 14.14 2.74
N ARG A 45 -28.18 14.88 3.71
CA ARG A 45 -27.49 16.16 3.48
C ARG A 45 -26.10 16.06 4.09
N HIS A 46 -25.06 16.11 3.26
CA HIS A 46 -23.68 16.09 3.75
C HIS A 46 -22.87 17.22 3.10
N LYS A 47 -22.00 17.86 3.88
CA LYS A 47 -21.15 18.93 3.38
C LYS A 47 -20.06 18.33 2.48
N LEU A 48 -19.89 18.90 1.29
CA LEU A 48 -18.89 18.42 0.33
C LEU A 48 -17.47 18.75 0.80
N VAL A 49 -16.65 17.72 0.96
CA VAL A 49 -15.21 17.84 1.21
C VAL A 49 -14.50 16.88 0.25
N LYS A 50 -13.59 17.40 -0.58
CA LYS A 50 -12.79 16.58 -1.50
C LYS A 50 -12.10 15.43 -0.74
N GLY A 51 -12.17 14.21 -1.27
CA GLY A 51 -11.52 13.03 -0.69
C GLY A 51 -12.23 12.42 0.52
N ARG A 52 -13.37 12.96 0.98
CA ARG A 52 -14.18 12.29 2.00
C ARG A 52 -15.13 11.26 1.40
N ASN A 53 -15.25 10.15 2.12
CA ASN A 53 -16.24 9.10 1.88
C ASN A 53 -17.38 9.20 2.89
N ALA A 54 -18.59 8.92 2.41
CA ALA A 54 -19.75 8.66 3.25
C ALA A 54 -20.32 7.26 2.94
N TYR A 55 -20.81 6.57 3.97
CA TYR A 55 -21.16 5.15 3.90
C TYR A 55 -22.65 4.95 4.21
N PHE A 56 -23.34 4.11 3.43
CA PHE A 56 -24.79 3.95 3.51
C PHE A 56 -25.22 2.50 3.41
N LYS A 57 -25.95 2.01 4.40
CA LYS A 57 -26.60 0.71 4.29
C LYS A 57 -27.89 0.85 3.46
N ILE A 58 -27.97 0.14 2.35
CA ILE A 58 -29.20 0.09 1.53
C ILE A 58 -30.11 -1.06 1.97
N GLY A 59 -31.33 -1.11 1.42
CA GLY A 59 -32.43 -1.97 1.91
C GLY A 59 -32.15 -3.48 1.84
N ASP A 60 -31.24 -3.91 0.98
CA ASP A 60 -30.77 -5.30 0.88
C ASP A 60 -29.68 -5.64 1.94
N GLY A 61 -29.23 -4.66 2.72
CA GLY A 61 -28.21 -4.80 3.74
C GLY A 61 -26.78 -4.52 3.26
N SER A 62 -26.57 -4.30 1.97
CA SER A 62 -25.26 -3.93 1.41
C SER A 62 -24.90 -2.47 1.72
N MET A 63 -23.61 -2.14 1.65
CA MET A 63 -23.11 -0.80 1.90
C MET A 63 -22.77 -0.12 0.58
N LEU A 64 -23.29 1.09 0.36
CA LEU A 64 -22.83 2.01 -0.68
C LEU A 64 -21.83 3.00 -0.09
N VAL A 65 -20.85 3.37 -0.91
CA VAL A 65 -19.90 4.44 -0.62
C VAL A 65 -20.16 5.59 -1.57
N VAL A 66 -20.18 6.80 -1.04
CA VAL A 66 -20.30 8.04 -1.80
C VAL A 66 -19.04 8.84 -1.57
N SER A 67 -18.28 9.08 -2.63
CA SER A 67 -16.97 9.73 -2.58
C SER A 67 -16.98 11.01 -3.40
N VAL A 68 -16.44 12.10 -2.84
CA VAL A 68 -16.25 13.36 -3.58
C VAL A 68 -14.89 13.33 -4.27
N CYS A 69 -14.87 12.97 -5.56
CA CYS A 69 -13.65 12.84 -6.35
C CYS A 69 -13.01 14.22 -6.64
N GLU A 70 -13.82 15.17 -7.10
CA GLU A 70 -13.40 16.54 -7.37
C GLU A 70 -14.42 17.52 -6.82
N LEU A 71 -13.94 18.71 -6.44
CA LEU A 71 -14.76 19.79 -5.93
C LEU A 71 -14.10 21.11 -6.31
N ASP A 72 -14.74 21.86 -7.19
CA ASP A 72 -14.42 23.26 -7.48
C ASP A 72 -15.54 24.15 -6.96
N THR A 73 -15.28 24.81 -5.84
CA THR A 73 -16.17 25.84 -5.27
C THR A 73 -15.75 27.26 -5.64
N SER A 74 -14.62 27.42 -6.33
CA SER A 74 -13.98 28.71 -6.62
C SER A 74 -14.54 29.37 -7.90
N SER A 75 -15.07 28.60 -8.85
CA SER A 75 -15.64 29.12 -10.09
C SER A 75 -17.12 29.53 -9.94
N VAL A 76 -17.60 30.43 -10.80
CA VAL A 76 -19.01 30.92 -10.78
C VAL A 76 -20.01 29.83 -11.21
N VAL A 77 -19.53 28.84 -11.95
CA VAL A 77 -20.20 27.54 -12.18
C VAL A 77 -19.33 26.44 -11.59
N GLY A 78 -19.28 26.40 -10.25
CA GLY A 78 -18.59 25.34 -9.52
C GLY A 78 -19.17 23.97 -9.81
N TYR A 79 -18.36 22.93 -9.63
CA TYR A 79 -18.78 21.56 -9.87
C TYR A 79 -18.26 20.61 -8.79
N ALA A 80 -18.91 19.47 -8.67
CA ALA A 80 -18.43 18.35 -7.88
C ALA A 80 -18.56 17.08 -8.72
N ASN A 81 -17.47 16.32 -8.82
CA ASN A 81 -17.50 14.96 -9.37
C ASN A 81 -17.64 13.99 -8.20
N VAL A 82 -18.73 13.22 -8.19
CA VAL A 82 -19.08 12.32 -7.09
C VAL A 82 -19.24 10.92 -7.63
N ALA A 83 -18.59 9.96 -6.99
CA ALA A 83 -18.75 8.55 -7.28
C ALA A 83 -19.68 7.89 -6.25
N VAL A 84 -20.49 6.94 -6.72
CA VAL A 84 -21.30 6.05 -5.88
C VAL A 84 -21.02 4.61 -6.31
N TYR A 85 -20.57 3.78 -5.38
CA TYR A 85 -20.15 2.40 -5.64
C TYR A 85 -20.46 1.51 -4.43
N LYS A 86 -20.43 0.18 -4.58
CA LYS A 86 -20.63 -0.72 -3.43
C LYS A 86 -19.33 -0.80 -2.64
N LEU A 87 -19.45 -0.95 -1.33
CA LEU A 87 -18.32 -1.18 -0.45
C LEU A 87 -17.66 -2.52 -0.83
N GLY A 88 -16.39 -2.46 -1.24
CA GLY A 88 -15.62 -3.60 -1.75
C GLY A 88 -15.36 -3.54 -3.26
N ASP A 89 -16.05 -2.68 -4.01
CA ASP A 89 -15.70 -2.36 -5.40
C ASP A 89 -14.56 -1.33 -5.43
N ASP A 90 -13.80 -1.32 -6.51
CA ASP A 90 -12.73 -0.33 -6.71
C ASP A 90 -13.28 1.11 -6.71
N PRO A 91 -12.73 2.01 -5.89
CA PRO A 91 -13.21 3.38 -5.78
C PRO A 91 -12.98 4.15 -7.11
N PRO A 92 -14.00 4.76 -7.71
CA PRO A 92 -13.83 5.51 -8.97
C PRO A 92 -13.03 6.82 -8.81
N CYS A 93 -12.81 7.25 -7.57
CA CYS A 93 -12.14 8.51 -7.23
C CYS A 93 -10.62 8.38 -7.04
N GLN A 94 -9.96 7.37 -7.61
CA GLN A 94 -8.50 7.30 -7.56
C GLN A 94 -7.89 8.44 -8.38
N SER A 95 -7.48 9.53 -7.74
CA SER A 95 -6.46 10.41 -8.33
C SER A 95 -5.10 9.77 -8.09
N SER A 96 -4.88 8.63 -8.72
CA SER A 96 -3.56 8.07 -8.95
C SER A 96 -3.17 8.53 -10.36
N SER A 97 -1.98 9.10 -10.54
CA SER A 97 -1.44 9.37 -11.88
C SER A 97 -1.05 8.11 -12.63
N TRP A 98 -1.29 6.93 -12.04
CA TRP A 98 -1.03 5.64 -12.62
C TRP A 98 -2.21 5.22 -13.50
N PRO A 99 -1.99 4.78 -14.75
CA PRO A 99 -3.02 4.05 -15.48
C PRO A 99 -3.40 2.82 -14.66
N ALA A 100 -4.70 2.55 -14.52
CA ALA A 100 -5.15 1.28 -13.94
C ALA A 100 -4.56 0.14 -14.78
N TYR A 101 -3.91 -0.81 -14.12
CA TYR A 101 -3.48 -2.05 -14.77
C TYR A 101 -4.72 -2.90 -15.04
N ASP A 102 -4.96 -3.28 -16.29
CA ASP A 102 -6.12 -4.09 -16.73
C ASP A 102 -5.79 -5.61 -16.74
N GLY A 103 -4.72 -6.00 -16.04
CA GLY A 103 -4.28 -7.39 -15.89
C GLY A 103 -4.54 -7.97 -14.50
N ASP A 104 -4.14 -9.22 -14.30
CA ASP A 104 -4.25 -9.93 -13.02
C ASP A 104 -3.06 -9.57 -12.10
N LEU A 105 -3.24 -9.66 -10.78
CA LEU A 105 -2.14 -9.58 -9.80
C LEU A 105 -1.10 -10.70 -9.99
N ALA A 106 -1.47 -11.78 -10.69
CA ALA A 106 -0.57 -12.85 -11.09
C ALA A 106 0.26 -12.52 -12.34
N ASP A 107 -0.06 -11.45 -13.08
CA ASP A 107 0.71 -11.09 -14.26
C ASP A 107 2.12 -10.60 -13.85
N ASP A 108 3.14 -11.10 -14.55
CA ASP A 108 4.56 -10.87 -14.25
C ASP A 108 4.98 -11.24 -12.81
N LEU A 109 4.21 -12.08 -12.12
CA LEU A 109 4.52 -12.55 -10.77
C LEU A 109 5.74 -13.48 -10.76
N VAL A 110 6.83 -13.01 -10.16
CA VAL A 110 8.09 -13.76 -10.07
C VAL A 110 8.12 -14.74 -8.89
N GLY A 111 7.54 -14.37 -7.75
CA GLY A 111 7.54 -15.23 -6.55
C GLY A 111 6.38 -14.90 -5.62
N TYR A 112 5.81 -15.92 -4.98
CA TYR A 112 4.68 -15.77 -4.06
C TYR A 112 4.79 -16.73 -2.87
N TYR A 113 5.18 -16.19 -1.72
CA TYR A 113 5.45 -16.96 -0.50
C TYR A 113 4.36 -16.68 0.54
N ARG A 114 3.49 -17.66 0.76
CA ARG A 114 2.37 -17.55 1.72
C ARG A 114 2.81 -17.78 3.16
N PHE A 115 3.89 -18.55 3.35
CA PHE A 115 4.32 -19.03 4.67
C PHE A 115 3.20 -19.74 5.46
N ASP A 116 2.36 -20.47 4.74
CA ASP A 116 1.22 -21.22 5.29
C ASP A 116 1.64 -22.65 5.65
N GLY A 117 2.61 -22.76 6.57
CA GLY A 117 3.16 -24.03 7.05
C GLY A 117 4.31 -24.60 6.22
N ASP A 118 4.70 -23.93 5.13
CA ASP A 118 5.85 -24.27 4.30
C ASP A 118 6.50 -23.03 3.64
N TYR A 119 7.59 -23.26 2.90
CA TYR A 119 8.35 -22.23 2.20
C TYR A 119 8.11 -22.22 0.68
N SER A 120 7.06 -22.90 0.21
CA SER A 120 6.85 -23.14 -1.21
C SER A 120 6.52 -21.84 -1.95
N ASP A 121 7.05 -21.72 -3.16
CA ASP A 121 6.70 -20.64 -4.08
C ASP A 121 5.41 -20.97 -4.83
N GLY A 122 4.36 -20.19 -4.55
CA GLY A 122 3.05 -20.30 -5.17
C GLY A 122 2.92 -19.61 -6.53
N SER A 123 3.96 -18.97 -7.07
CA SER A 123 3.92 -18.27 -8.35
C SER A 123 3.84 -19.23 -9.55
N GLY A 124 4.31 -20.48 -9.38
CA GLY A 124 4.49 -21.47 -10.45
C GLY A 124 5.91 -21.53 -11.01
N ASN A 125 6.82 -20.65 -10.58
CA ASN A 125 8.22 -20.65 -11.01
C ASN A 125 9.09 -21.65 -10.23
N ASN A 126 8.60 -22.17 -9.10
CA ASN A 126 9.29 -23.11 -8.21
C ASN A 126 10.55 -22.52 -7.58
N TYR A 127 10.50 -21.24 -7.23
CA TYR A 127 11.57 -20.55 -6.50
C TYR A 127 11.39 -20.72 -4.99
N ASP A 128 11.16 -21.95 -4.53
CA ASP A 128 10.89 -22.25 -3.12
C ASP A 128 11.93 -21.61 -2.20
N ALA A 129 11.45 -20.88 -1.19
CA ALA A 129 12.32 -20.34 -0.15
C ALA A 129 12.83 -21.50 0.74
N PHE A 130 13.83 -21.20 1.56
CA PHE A 130 14.39 -22.15 2.51
C PHE A 130 14.85 -21.44 3.78
N VAL A 131 15.05 -22.20 4.86
CA VAL A 131 15.62 -21.66 6.10
C VAL A 131 17.06 -21.25 5.84
N GLY A 132 17.35 -19.96 5.97
CA GLY A 132 18.69 -19.40 5.82
C GLY A 132 19.48 -19.45 7.13
N GLY A 133 18.81 -19.32 8.27
CA GLY A 133 19.39 -19.41 9.60
C GLY A 133 18.36 -19.58 10.70
N GLY A 134 18.83 -19.97 11.88
CA GLY A 134 17.99 -20.20 13.06
C GLY A 134 17.01 -21.36 12.89
N SER A 135 15.83 -21.21 13.50
CA SER A 135 14.69 -22.10 13.36
C SER A 135 13.37 -21.31 13.29
N PRO A 136 13.13 -20.54 12.21
CA PRO A 136 11.90 -19.78 12.03
C PRO A 136 10.65 -20.64 12.21
N ALA A 137 9.61 -20.05 12.80
CA ALA A 137 8.39 -20.76 13.14
C ALA A 137 7.20 -20.29 12.31
N PHE A 138 6.30 -21.21 11.92
CA PHE A 138 5.01 -20.84 11.37
C PHE A 138 4.00 -20.63 12.50
N ILE A 139 3.41 -19.44 12.58
CA ILE A 139 2.42 -19.06 13.59
C ILE A 139 1.03 -18.91 12.97
N ASN A 140 -0.03 -19.22 13.74
CA ASN A 140 -1.42 -19.15 13.25
C ASN A 140 -2.03 -17.74 13.25
N ASP A 141 -1.24 -16.73 13.62
CA ASP A 141 -1.66 -15.33 13.70
C ASP A 141 -1.09 -14.54 12.51
N GLY A 142 -1.29 -15.04 11.30
CA GLY A 142 -0.89 -14.37 10.06
C GLY A 142 -1.93 -13.36 9.57
N ALA A 143 -1.51 -12.41 8.73
CA ALA A 143 -2.44 -11.49 8.07
C ALA A 143 -3.44 -12.25 7.18
N ILE A 144 -2.99 -13.34 6.55
CA ILE A 144 -3.78 -14.30 5.79
C ILE A 144 -3.23 -15.69 6.11
N GLY A 145 -4.01 -16.56 6.76
CA GLY A 145 -3.54 -17.89 7.13
C GLY A 145 -2.46 -17.85 8.23
N GLN A 146 -1.42 -18.68 8.11
CA GLN A 146 -0.25 -18.60 8.98
C GLN A 146 0.75 -17.51 8.53
N ALA A 147 1.78 -17.26 9.34
CA ALA A 147 2.89 -16.39 8.99
C ALA A 147 4.23 -16.98 9.45
N LEU A 148 5.31 -16.57 8.78
CA LEU A 148 6.66 -16.83 9.24
C LEU A 148 7.02 -15.87 10.37
N SER A 149 7.27 -16.41 11.55
CA SER A 149 7.76 -15.68 12.72
C SER A 149 9.27 -15.80 12.79
N LEU A 150 9.92 -14.64 12.89
CA LEU A 150 11.37 -14.52 13.08
C LEU A 150 11.64 -13.96 14.48
N ASN A 151 12.61 -14.53 15.18
CA ASN A 151 12.90 -14.20 16.58
C ASN A 151 13.70 -12.90 16.80
N GLY A 152 14.15 -12.24 15.72
CA GLY A 152 15.01 -11.06 15.80
C GLY A 152 16.42 -11.35 16.33
N VAL A 153 16.92 -12.58 16.20
CA VAL A 153 18.27 -12.98 16.66
C VAL A 153 19.03 -13.68 15.55
N ASP A 154 18.50 -14.79 15.05
CA ASP A 154 19.17 -15.63 14.03
C ASP A 154 18.21 -16.27 13.02
N ASP A 155 16.90 -16.14 13.24
CA ASP A 155 15.88 -16.66 12.34
C ASP A 155 15.80 -15.83 11.06
N PHE A 156 16.06 -16.45 9.91
CA PHE A 156 15.78 -15.86 8.62
C PHE A 156 15.47 -16.91 7.55
N ALA A 157 14.74 -16.50 6.52
CA ALA A 157 14.51 -17.28 5.32
C ALA A 157 15.29 -16.68 4.14
N SER A 158 15.62 -17.53 3.17
CA SER A 158 16.34 -17.15 1.96
C SER A 158 15.56 -17.63 0.74
N LEU A 159 15.59 -16.82 -0.31
CA LEU A 159 15.13 -17.22 -1.64
C LEU A 159 16.31 -17.80 -2.45
N PRO A 160 16.04 -18.62 -3.49
CA PRO A 160 17.11 -19.18 -4.31
C PRO A 160 17.79 -18.10 -5.16
N ASP A 161 19.08 -18.30 -5.44
CA ASP A 161 19.85 -17.47 -6.38
C ASP A 161 19.48 -17.84 -7.82
N VAL A 162 18.52 -17.11 -8.40
CA VAL A 162 18.03 -17.30 -9.77
C VAL A 162 17.95 -15.96 -10.50
N PRO A 163 18.15 -15.93 -11.84
CA PRO A 163 18.16 -14.69 -12.62
C PRO A 163 16.89 -13.84 -12.47
N ASP A 164 15.72 -14.47 -12.33
CA ASP A 164 14.45 -13.73 -12.22
C ASP A 164 14.32 -12.95 -10.90
N LEU A 165 15.10 -13.32 -9.87
CA LEU A 165 15.19 -12.60 -8.59
C LEU A 165 16.36 -11.61 -8.54
N ASP A 166 17.16 -11.52 -9.61
CA ASP A 166 18.16 -10.47 -9.78
C ASP A 166 17.58 -9.31 -10.61
N PHE A 167 17.09 -8.29 -9.92
CA PHE A 167 16.40 -7.17 -10.55
C PHE A 167 17.33 -6.22 -11.32
N GLY A 168 18.65 -6.30 -11.16
CA GLY A 168 19.64 -5.55 -11.94
C GLY A 168 19.27 -4.10 -12.28
N THR A 169 18.93 -3.84 -13.55
CA THR A 169 18.49 -2.53 -14.08
C THR A 169 17.00 -2.42 -14.37
N ASP A 170 16.22 -3.42 -13.98
CA ASP A 170 14.79 -3.52 -14.30
C ASP A 170 13.92 -2.86 -13.24
N ASN A 171 12.69 -2.57 -13.63
CA ASN A 171 11.64 -2.14 -12.71
C ASN A 171 11.17 -3.36 -11.92
N PHE A 172 10.89 -3.18 -10.64
CA PHE A 172 10.30 -4.24 -9.84
C PHE A 172 9.33 -3.69 -8.82
N THR A 173 8.40 -4.55 -8.40
CA THR A 173 7.49 -4.30 -7.29
C THR A 173 7.55 -5.48 -6.35
N MET A 174 7.49 -5.22 -5.06
CA MET A 174 7.43 -6.23 -4.02
C MET A 174 6.37 -5.83 -3.00
N THR A 175 5.58 -6.81 -2.56
CA THR A 175 4.54 -6.58 -1.55
C THR A 175 4.57 -7.68 -0.50
N PHE A 176 4.35 -7.34 0.76
CA PHE A 176 4.31 -8.31 1.85
C PHE A 176 3.50 -7.77 3.02
N TRP A 177 3.08 -8.67 3.89
CA TRP A 177 2.53 -8.32 5.20
C TRP A 177 3.65 -8.29 6.23
N TYR A 178 3.71 -7.24 7.04
CA TYR A 178 4.72 -7.04 8.06
C TYR A 178 4.07 -6.75 9.41
N ARG A 179 4.63 -7.31 10.48
CA ARG A 179 4.22 -7.07 11.86
C ARG A 179 5.46 -7.11 12.75
N VAL A 180 5.53 -6.17 13.69
CA VAL A 180 6.59 -6.04 14.69
C VAL A 180 5.96 -5.74 16.05
N SER A 181 6.64 -6.12 17.13
CA SER A 181 6.12 -6.04 18.51
C SER A 181 6.50 -4.77 19.26
N ASP A 182 7.62 -4.15 18.89
CA ASP A 182 8.31 -3.14 19.69
C ASP A 182 9.29 -2.31 18.85
N ASP A 183 9.79 -1.25 19.47
CA ASP A 183 10.85 -0.42 18.89
C ASP A 183 12.06 -1.28 18.54
N GLN A 184 12.60 -1.04 17.35
CA GLN A 184 13.80 -1.69 16.85
C GLN A 184 15.04 -0.84 17.19
N GLU A 185 16.12 -1.50 17.62
CA GLU A 185 17.40 -0.86 17.85
C GLU A 185 18.24 -0.90 16.56
N SER A 186 19.01 0.15 16.28
CA SER A 186 19.79 0.28 15.03
C SER A 186 18.92 0.14 13.76
N ASP A 187 19.31 -0.64 12.75
CA ASP A 187 18.62 -0.72 11.46
C ASP A 187 18.42 -2.15 10.91
N PRO A 188 17.68 -3.02 11.63
CA PRO A 188 17.53 -4.42 11.26
C PRO A 188 16.85 -4.59 9.90
N VAL A 189 17.20 -5.67 9.22
CA VAL A 189 16.76 -5.92 7.85
C VAL A 189 15.44 -6.67 7.88
N VAL A 190 14.43 -6.12 7.21
CA VAL A 190 13.16 -6.82 6.99
C VAL A 190 13.31 -7.77 5.80
N ILE A 191 13.83 -7.26 4.68
CA ILE A 191 14.12 -8.06 3.49
C ILE A 191 15.14 -7.34 2.59
N GLY A 192 16.09 -8.06 1.99
CA GLY A 192 17.05 -7.46 1.07
C GLY A 192 18.08 -8.44 0.52
N ASN A 193 18.91 -7.98 -0.41
CA ASN A 193 19.93 -8.78 -1.08
C ASN A 193 21.33 -8.12 -1.10
N LYS A 194 21.60 -7.20 -0.17
CA LYS A 194 22.88 -6.48 -0.09
C LYS A 194 23.60 -6.78 1.22
N ASN A 195 24.91 -6.56 1.22
CA ASN A 195 25.66 -6.42 2.48
C ASN A 195 25.30 -5.07 3.12
N TRP A 196 24.56 -5.10 4.22
CA TRP A 196 23.96 -3.91 4.81
C TRP A 196 24.92 -3.06 5.65
N ASN A 197 26.17 -3.51 5.85
CA ASN A 197 27.22 -2.70 6.50
C ASN A 197 27.50 -1.34 5.82
N SER A 198 26.97 -1.11 4.61
CA SER A 198 26.89 0.21 4.01
C SER A 198 25.71 0.34 3.07
N GLY A 199 24.99 1.46 3.18
CA GLY A 199 24.00 1.87 2.19
C GLY A 199 24.57 2.03 0.76
N ALA A 200 25.88 2.18 0.59
CA ALA A 200 26.53 2.26 -0.72
C ALA A 200 26.86 0.88 -1.34
N ASN A 201 26.76 -0.21 -0.58
CA ASN A 201 26.99 -1.55 -1.14
C ASN A 201 25.89 -1.89 -2.16
N GLN A 202 26.27 -2.60 -3.22
CA GLN A 202 25.36 -2.94 -4.30
C GLN A 202 24.20 -3.82 -3.82
N GLY A 203 23.00 -3.57 -4.36
CA GLY A 203 21.76 -4.26 -4.03
C GLY A 203 20.74 -3.36 -3.36
N TRP A 204 19.70 -3.95 -2.78
CA TRP A 204 18.61 -3.24 -2.15
C TRP A 204 18.25 -3.84 -0.79
N VAL A 205 17.62 -3.03 0.05
CA VAL A 205 17.10 -3.45 1.35
C VAL A 205 15.86 -2.66 1.73
N VAL A 206 14.91 -3.33 2.36
CA VAL A 206 13.92 -2.73 3.24
C VAL A 206 14.35 -3.02 4.67
N SER A 207 14.59 -1.98 5.46
CA SER A 207 15.04 -2.08 6.85
C SER A 207 14.04 -1.40 7.78
N ALA A 208 14.06 -1.81 9.04
CA ALA A 208 13.38 -1.11 10.10
C ALA A 208 14.31 -0.03 10.71
N ASN A 209 13.73 1.01 11.30
CA ASN A 209 14.41 2.07 12.05
C ASN A 209 15.60 2.75 11.32
N TYR A 210 15.53 2.86 9.99
CA TYR A 210 16.53 3.57 9.17
C TYR A 210 15.95 4.83 8.54
N GLY A 211 16.83 5.79 8.23
CA GLY A 211 16.49 6.96 7.42
C GLY A 211 16.08 8.19 8.22
N PRO A 212 15.82 9.32 7.54
CA PRO A 212 15.50 10.56 8.22
C PRO A 212 14.19 10.47 9.00
N GLY A 213 14.27 10.79 10.28
CA GLY A 213 13.12 10.78 11.19
C GLY A 213 13.00 9.52 12.05
N SER A 214 13.87 8.52 11.85
CA SER A 214 13.70 7.25 12.54
C SER A 214 13.83 7.34 14.07
N ASN A 215 12.97 6.60 14.76
CA ASN A 215 12.84 6.62 16.21
C ASN A 215 12.42 5.27 16.82
N GLY A 216 12.71 4.17 16.15
CA GLY A 216 12.49 2.79 16.60
C GLY A 216 11.38 2.08 15.82
N ASP A 217 10.42 2.81 15.31
CA ASP A 217 9.18 2.28 14.74
C ASP A 217 9.01 2.67 13.28
N ASP A 218 10.06 2.53 12.46
CA ASP A 218 10.02 2.98 11.06
C ASP A 218 10.34 1.88 10.06
N LEU A 219 9.85 2.05 8.83
CA LEU A 219 10.32 1.35 7.65
C LEU A 219 11.01 2.30 6.68
N ALA A 220 12.08 1.81 6.07
CA ALA A 220 12.80 2.54 5.03
C ALA A 220 13.31 1.61 3.94
N ILE A 221 13.62 2.21 2.79
CA ILE A 221 14.25 1.54 1.67
C ILE A 221 15.59 2.21 1.34
N ASN A 222 16.58 1.39 1.00
CA ASN A 222 17.83 1.84 0.44
C ASN A 222 18.21 1.00 -0.78
N LEU A 223 18.74 1.68 -1.80
CA LEU A 223 19.32 1.09 -3.01
C LEU A 223 20.80 1.49 -3.11
N GLY A 224 21.67 0.57 -3.51
CA GLY A 224 23.07 0.83 -3.84
C GLY A 224 23.46 0.21 -5.19
N ASP A 225 24.26 0.92 -5.99
CA ASP A 225 24.70 0.45 -7.31
C ASP A 225 26.16 -0.06 -7.33
N GLU A 226 26.59 -0.63 -8.46
CA GLU A 226 27.95 -1.14 -8.68
C GLU A 226 29.06 -0.08 -8.56
N ASN A 227 28.69 1.20 -8.58
CA ASN A 227 29.62 2.33 -8.51
C ASN A 227 29.68 2.96 -7.10
N GLY A 228 28.99 2.36 -6.12
CA GLY A 228 28.91 2.88 -4.76
C GLY A 228 28.00 4.10 -4.61
N LYS A 229 27.17 4.41 -5.62
CA LYS A 229 26.10 5.39 -5.46
C LYS A 229 24.96 4.73 -4.69
N ARG A 230 24.27 5.53 -3.86
CA ARG A 230 23.07 5.09 -3.15
C ARG A 230 21.88 6.01 -3.40
N ALA A 231 20.68 5.44 -3.28
CA ALA A 231 19.43 6.16 -3.14
C ALA A 231 18.80 5.76 -1.80
N ASP A 232 18.53 6.76 -0.96
CA ASP A 232 17.92 6.61 0.35
C ASP A 232 16.51 7.17 0.32
N VAL A 233 15.63 6.60 1.13
CA VAL A 233 14.33 7.23 1.41
C VAL A 233 14.54 8.63 2.00
N SER A 234 13.76 9.63 1.58
CA SER A 234 13.86 10.99 2.15
C SER A 234 13.18 11.12 3.50
N LYS A 235 12.27 10.20 3.84
CA LYS A 235 11.62 10.10 5.14
C LYS A 235 11.23 8.65 5.43
N ALA A 236 11.56 8.15 6.60
CA ALA A 236 11.08 6.84 7.05
C ALA A 236 9.56 6.86 7.26
N ILE A 237 8.91 5.69 7.19
CA ILE A 237 7.48 5.53 7.39
C ILE A 237 7.23 4.81 8.71
N ASP A 238 6.57 5.49 9.64
CA ASP A 238 6.18 4.94 10.94
C ASP A 238 5.37 3.64 10.77
N VAL A 239 5.56 2.68 11.66
CA VAL A 239 4.83 1.42 11.74
C VAL A 239 3.98 1.36 13.00
N ALA A 240 3.01 0.45 13.01
CA ALA A 240 2.21 0.16 14.19
C ALA A 240 2.65 -1.18 14.79
N PHE A 241 2.80 -1.21 16.11
CA PHE A 241 3.09 -2.44 16.83
C PHE A 241 1.88 -3.37 16.88
N ASP A 242 2.17 -4.66 16.93
CA ASP A 242 1.18 -5.74 17.05
C ASP A 242 0.07 -5.69 16.01
N THR A 243 0.34 -5.06 14.87
CA THR A 243 -0.62 -4.82 13.80
C THR A 243 -0.04 -5.34 12.50
N TRP A 244 -0.79 -6.17 11.79
CA TRP A 244 -0.46 -6.55 10.43
C TRP A 244 -0.61 -5.36 9.48
N MET A 245 0.50 -5.00 8.83
CA MET A 245 0.59 -3.89 7.88
C MET A 245 0.86 -4.44 6.49
N PHE A 246 0.13 -3.95 5.50
CA PHE A 246 0.47 -4.23 4.10
C PHE A 246 1.60 -3.29 3.68
N VAL A 247 2.73 -3.82 3.22
CA VAL A 247 3.86 -3.04 2.73
C VAL A 247 4.00 -3.28 1.24
N ALA A 248 4.17 -2.19 0.49
CA ALA A 248 4.49 -2.25 -0.94
C ALA A 248 5.72 -1.39 -1.24
N VAL A 249 6.63 -1.96 -2.02
CA VAL A 249 7.80 -1.30 -2.58
C VAL A 249 7.66 -1.30 -4.09
N ARG A 250 7.81 -0.14 -4.70
CA ARG A 250 7.89 0.00 -6.16
C ARG A 250 9.19 0.70 -6.51
N VAL A 251 9.94 0.12 -7.43
CA VAL A 251 11.15 0.72 -7.99
C VAL A 251 10.98 0.86 -9.49
N GLU A 252 10.86 2.12 -9.94
CA GLU A 252 10.84 2.47 -11.35
C GLU A 252 12.11 3.21 -11.73
N ARG A 253 12.95 2.51 -12.48
CA ARG A 253 14.28 2.93 -12.86
C ARG A 253 14.23 4.19 -13.71
N GLY A 254 15.06 5.17 -13.34
CA GLY A 254 15.08 6.49 -13.96
C GLY A 254 13.90 7.40 -13.60
N SER A 255 12.96 6.95 -12.76
CA SER A 255 11.78 7.71 -12.32
C SER A 255 11.77 7.85 -10.80
N THR A 256 11.07 6.97 -10.09
CA THR A 256 10.85 7.04 -8.64
C THR A 256 10.97 5.67 -7.97
N MET A 257 11.36 5.69 -6.70
CA MET A 257 11.09 4.60 -5.77
C MET A 257 9.98 5.03 -4.81
N THR A 258 9.13 4.08 -4.44
CA THR A 258 8.01 4.30 -3.54
C THR A 258 7.99 3.22 -2.48
N LEU A 259 7.92 3.62 -1.21
CA LEU A 259 7.58 2.75 -0.08
C LEU A 259 6.18 3.11 0.40
N MET A 260 5.34 2.10 0.59
CA MET A 260 3.96 2.26 1.03
C MET A 260 3.66 1.36 2.22
N ARG A 261 2.82 1.83 3.14
CA ARG A 261 2.29 1.08 4.28
C ARG A 261 0.79 1.31 4.41
N GLY A 262 0.04 0.22 4.41
CA GLY A 262 -1.40 0.17 4.62
C GLY A 262 -1.75 -0.39 6.00
N ILE A 263 -2.62 0.30 6.74
CA ILE A 263 -3.23 -0.18 8.01
C ILE A 263 -4.75 0.01 7.90
N GLY A 264 -5.50 -1.08 7.81
CA GLY A 264 -6.94 -1.01 7.56
C GLY A 264 -7.23 -0.22 6.28
N ASN A 265 -7.84 0.96 6.42
CA ASN A 265 -8.18 1.85 5.29
C ASN A 265 -7.20 3.04 5.13
N GLU A 266 -6.18 3.12 5.99
CA GLU A 266 -5.17 4.18 5.92
C GLU A 266 -3.98 3.71 5.07
N LEU A 267 -3.58 4.56 4.12
CA LEU A 267 -2.39 4.37 3.31
C LEU A 267 -1.45 5.55 3.56
N THR A 268 -0.21 5.25 3.94
CA THR A 268 0.90 6.20 3.96
C THR A 268 1.94 5.75 2.94
N TYR A 269 2.55 6.70 2.25
CA TYR A 269 3.59 6.40 1.28
C TYR A 269 4.64 7.52 1.23
N GLN A 270 5.83 7.15 0.79
CA GLN A 270 6.95 8.04 0.55
C GLN A 270 7.50 7.76 -0.85
N GLU A 271 7.71 8.83 -1.63
CA GLU A 271 8.26 8.76 -2.98
C GLU A 271 9.55 9.55 -3.08
N ASP A 272 10.54 8.95 -3.74
CA ASP A 272 11.87 9.53 -3.92
C ASP A 272 12.34 9.35 -5.36
N SER A 273 13.02 10.36 -5.89
CA SER A 273 13.47 10.34 -7.29
C SER A 273 14.67 9.42 -7.50
N LEU A 274 14.58 8.55 -8.50
CA LEU A 274 15.66 7.74 -9.03
C LEU A 274 16.26 8.31 -10.33
N ALA A 275 15.88 9.52 -10.74
CA ALA A 275 16.33 10.11 -12.01
C ALA A 275 17.87 10.22 -12.12
N SER A 276 18.57 10.34 -10.98
CA SER A 276 20.04 10.36 -10.96
C SER A 276 20.69 9.00 -10.69
N PHE A 277 19.93 7.92 -10.54
CA PHE A 277 20.41 6.60 -10.10
C PHE A 277 20.26 5.54 -11.22
N PRO A 278 21.17 5.50 -12.22
CA PRO A 278 21.06 4.58 -13.35
C PRO A 278 21.74 3.22 -13.13
N GLY A 279 22.64 3.08 -12.13
CA GLY A 279 23.45 1.87 -11.94
C GLY A 279 22.67 0.63 -11.54
N SER A 280 23.20 -0.55 -11.82
CA SER A 280 22.61 -1.85 -11.54
C SER A 280 22.56 -2.19 -10.04
N LEU A 281 21.48 -2.84 -9.63
CA LEU A 281 21.30 -3.43 -8.30
C LEU A 281 21.78 -4.89 -8.22
N THR A 282 22.36 -5.44 -9.29
CA THR A 282 22.77 -6.84 -9.34
C THR A 282 23.68 -7.20 -8.18
N SER A 283 23.26 -8.18 -7.38
CA SER A 283 24.00 -8.66 -6.23
C SER A 283 24.22 -10.16 -6.37
N SER A 284 25.41 -10.64 -6.00
CA SER A 284 25.70 -12.08 -5.91
C SER A 284 25.20 -12.71 -4.60
N MET A 285 24.29 -12.04 -3.90
CA MET A 285 23.76 -12.45 -2.61
C MET A 285 22.27 -12.78 -2.76
N ASN A 286 21.82 -13.76 -1.99
CA ASN A 286 20.42 -14.14 -1.96
C ASN A 286 19.57 -12.99 -1.42
N ILE A 287 18.31 -12.96 -1.83
CA ILE A 287 17.28 -12.21 -1.10
C ILE A 287 17.01 -12.98 0.20
N ASN A 288 17.22 -12.31 1.33
CA ASN A 288 16.95 -12.83 2.66
C ASN A 288 15.82 -12.04 3.32
N ILE A 289 14.98 -12.73 4.09
CA ILE A 289 13.86 -12.19 4.87
C ILE A 289 14.25 -12.28 6.35
N GLY A 290 14.36 -11.13 7.02
CA GLY A 290 14.86 -10.99 8.39
C GLY A 290 16.38 -10.85 8.50
N GLN A 291 17.08 -10.73 7.36
CA GLN A 291 18.53 -10.64 7.34
C GLN A 291 19.04 -9.98 6.05
N ASP A 292 20.24 -9.40 6.09
CA ASP A 292 20.92 -8.87 4.90
C ASP A 292 21.40 -10.00 3.97
N GLY A 293 21.89 -9.67 2.78
CA GLY A 293 22.35 -10.65 1.80
C GLY A 293 23.52 -11.53 2.27
N THR A 294 24.21 -11.17 3.35
CA THR A 294 25.32 -11.97 3.92
C THR A 294 24.83 -13.07 4.85
N GLY A 295 23.63 -12.94 5.41
CA GLY A 295 23.15 -13.86 6.45
C GLY A 295 23.73 -13.57 7.85
N THR A 296 24.44 -12.44 8.04
CA THR A 296 25.27 -12.20 9.24
C THR A 296 25.25 -10.77 9.78
N TYR A 297 24.30 -9.93 9.36
CA TYR A 297 24.12 -8.59 9.93
C TYR A 297 23.76 -8.69 11.41
N ALA A 298 24.54 -8.00 12.24
CA ALA A 298 24.56 -8.16 13.69
C ALA A 298 23.73 -7.11 14.45
N ASP A 299 23.16 -6.15 13.73
CA ASP A 299 22.30 -5.11 14.29
C ASP A 299 20.85 -5.60 14.15
N THR A 300 20.40 -6.28 15.22
CA THR A 300 19.06 -6.84 15.41
C THR A 300 18.43 -6.27 16.67
#